data_AF-A0A1L9SPQ9-F1
#
_entry.id   AF-A0A1L9SPQ9-F1
#
_cell.length_a   1.000
_cell.length_b   1.000
_cell.length_c   1.000
_cell.angle_alpha   90.00
_cell.angle_beta   90.00
_cell.angle_gamma   90.00
#
_symmetry.space_group_name_H-M   'P 1'
#
loop_
_entity.id
_entity.type
_entity.pdbx_description
1 polymer ?
#
loop_
_entity_poly.entity_id
_entity_poly.type
_entity_poly.pdbx_seq_one_letter_code
_entity_poly.pdbx_strand_id
1 'polypeptide(L)'
;MVAGRNPQSPRQGKGKEESSLLDKSRAIDIMCKHILNAQVSIRSACCRKWFDCAECHQEQESHALLKTNEMIFACKKCKKCFRKDGTEFDESDEYCPHCDNHFVIDAKTPQASLQVEGDDVRMDSRMLKDDRVRGDAQRSIWNVQDGADRLG
;
A
#
# COMPACT_ATOMS: atom_id res chain seq x y z
N MET A 1 9.98 -58.48 -49.18
CA MET A 1 8.92 -57.75 -48.44
C MET A 1 9.56 -57.14 -47.21
N VAL A 2 9.50 -55.80 -47.11
CA VAL A 2 9.51 -54.94 -45.90
C VAL A 2 10.32 -55.42 -44.67
N ALA A 3 11.48 -54.82 -44.39
CA ALA A 3 11.70 -53.55 -43.69
C ALA A 3 11.56 -53.60 -42.15
N GLY A 4 12.66 -53.25 -41.47
CA GLY A 4 12.65 -52.63 -40.14
C GLY A 4 13.17 -53.50 -39.00
N ARG A 5 13.86 -53.00 -37.97
CA ARG A 5 14.27 -51.65 -37.59
C ARG A 5 15.49 -51.76 -36.66
N ASN A 6 16.30 -50.71 -36.76
CA ASN A 6 17.47 -50.23 -36.00
C ASN A 6 17.46 -50.47 -34.46
N PRO A 7 18.63 -50.43 -33.79
CA PRO A 7 18.86 -50.84 -32.41
C PRO A 7 18.39 -49.78 -31.40
N GLN A 8 17.89 -50.25 -30.26
CA GLN A 8 17.58 -49.40 -29.12
C GLN A 8 18.88 -48.99 -28.42
N SER A 9 19.15 -47.69 -28.47
CA SER A 9 20.14 -47.02 -27.64
C SER A 9 19.54 -46.73 -26.25
N PRO A 10 20.28 -46.94 -25.15
CA PRO A 10 19.85 -46.45 -23.85
C PRO A 10 20.13 -44.94 -23.78
N ARG A 11 19.08 -44.14 -23.89
CA ARG A 11 19.14 -42.72 -23.50
C ARG A 11 19.08 -42.65 -21.98
N GLN A 12 20.24 -42.68 -21.34
CA GLN A 12 20.35 -42.23 -19.94
C GLN A 12 20.11 -40.72 -19.92
N GLY A 13 18.91 -40.32 -19.49
CA GLY A 13 18.57 -38.94 -19.18
C GLY A 13 19.41 -38.50 -17.97
N LYS A 14 20.40 -37.64 -18.21
CA LYS A 14 21.03 -36.88 -17.13
C LYS A 14 19.96 -35.98 -16.51
N GLY A 15 19.68 -36.24 -15.24
CA GLY A 15 18.81 -35.41 -14.41
C GLY A 15 19.27 -33.96 -14.48
N LYS A 16 18.36 -33.09 -14.93
CA LYS A 16 18.45 -31.66 -14.70
C LYS A 16 17.90 -31.39 -13.30
N GLU A 17 18.62 -31.81 -12.28
CA GLU A 17 18.48 -31.26 -10.93
C GLU A 17 19.39 -30.06 -10.87
N GLU A 18 18.89 -28.87 -11.22
CA GLU A 18 19.43 -27.55 -10.81
C GLU A 18 18.67 -26.45 -11.58
N SER A 19 17.38 -26.25 -11.28
CA SER A 19 16.66 -25.07 -11.80
C SER A 19 15.41 -24.70 -11.01
N SER A 20 15.43 -24.74 -9.67
CA SER A 20 14.26 -24.30 -8.90
C SER A 20 14.56 -23.62 -7.56
N LEU A 21 15.78 -23.08 -7.40
CA LEU A 21 16.16 -22.27 -6.23
C LEU A 21 16.12 -20.75 -6.47
N LEU A 22 15.84 -20.30 -7.70
CA LEU A 22 15.71 -18.88 -8.06
C LEU A 22 14.26 -18.37 -8.13
N ASP A 23 13.27 -19.17 -7.74
CA ASP A 23 11.84 -18.82 -7.82
C ASP A 23 11.13 -18.80 -6.46
N LYS A 24 11.88 -18.66 -5.35
CA LYS A 24 11.32 -18.62 -3.99
C LYS A 24 11.44 -17.27 -3.29
N SER A 25 12.06 -16.28 -3.94
CA SER A 25 12.34 -14.96 -3.36
C SER A 25 11.99 -13.78 -4.27
N ARG A 26 11.11 -13.96 -5.26
CA ARG A 26 10.23 -12.84 -5.67
C ARG A 26 9.15 -12.69 -4.60
N ALA A 27 9.60 -12.33 -3.40
CA ALA A 27 8.74 -11.89 -2.33
C ALA A 27 7.87 -10.77 -2.92
N ILE A 28 6.58 -11.06 -2.92
CA ILE A 28 5.49 -10.15 -3.23
C ILE A 28 5.49 -9.10 -2.11
N ASP A 29 6.49 -8.24 -2.10
CA ASP A 29 6.63 -7.09 -1.19
C ASP A 29 6.56 -5.80 -1.99
N ILE A 30 5.59 -5.74 -2.90
CA ILE A 30 5.06 -4.47 -3.36
C ILE A 30 3.95 -4.13 -2.35
N MET A 31 4.33 -3.51 -1.24
CA MET A 31 3.36 -2.81 -0.41
C MET A 31 2.75 -1.68 -1.26
N CYS A 32 1.42 -1.58 -1.29
CA CYS A 32 0.78 -0.42 -1.92
C CYS A 32 1.17 0.82 -1.12
N LYS A 33 1.63 1.86 -1.80
CA LYS A 33 1.94 3.16 -1.17
C LYS A 33 0.68 3.82 -0.60
N HIS A 34 -0.49 3.51 -1.16
CA HIS A 34 -1.78 4.11 -0.81
C HIS A 34 -2.49 3.38 0.34
N ILE A 35 -2.41 2.03 0.39
CA ILE A 35 -3.07 1.19 1.39
C ILE A 35 -2.02 0.25 2.00
N LEU A 36 -1.51 0.62 3.17
CA LEU A 36 -0.42 -0.10 3.85
C LEU A 36 -0.84 -1.49 4.34
N ASN A 37 -2.13 -1.68 4.62
CA ASN A 37 -2.67 -2.91 5.17
C ASN A 37 -3.34 -3.82 4.13
N ALA A 38 -3.13 -3.61 2.83
CA ALA A 38 -3.77 -4.39 1.77
C ALA A 38 -3.44 -5.91 1.89
N GLN A 39 -4.46 -6.72 2.22
CA GLN A 39 -4.33 -8.18 2.44
C GLN A 39 -4.51 -9.04 1.18
N VAL A 40 -5.09 -8.46 0.14
CA VAL A 40 -5.37 -9.12 -1.14
C VAL A 40 -4.82 -8.28 -2.28
N SER A 41 -4.45 -8.95 -3.36
CA SER A 41 -4.15 -8.30 -4.63
C SER A 41 -5.27 -8.61 -5.63
N ILE A 42 -5.66 -7.62 -6.41
CA ILE A 42 -6.78 -7.67 -7.34
C ILE A 42 -6.24 -7.76 -8.76
N ARG A 43 -6.80 -8.63 -9.59
CA ARG A 43 -6.47 -8.69 -11.01
C ARG A 43 -7.34 -7.71 -11.79
N SER A 44 -6.73 -6.76 -12.48
CA SER A 44 -7.48 -5.82 -13.31
C SER A 44 -8.04 -6.49 -14.57
N ALA A 45 -9.33 -6.27 -14.87
CA ALA A 45 -9.98 -6.84 -16.05
C ALA A 45 -9.45 -6.26 -17.36
N CYS A 46 -9.02 -4.99 -17.34
CA CYS A 46 -8.46 -4.28 -18.49
C CYS A 46 -7.16 -4.91 -19.02
N CYS A 47 -6.30 -5.33 -18.10
CA CYS A 47 -4.85 -5.40 -18.33
C CYS A 47 -4.26 -6.71 -17.85
N ARG A 48 -5.07 -7.47 -17.08
CA ARG A 48 -4.77 -8.79 -16.56
C ARG A 48 -3.53 -8.81 -15.65
N LYS A 49 -3.13 -7.66 -15.12
CA LYS A 49 -2.05 -7.48 -14.15
C LYS A 49 -2.62 -7.40 -12.72
N TRP A 50 -1.75 -7.60 -11.75
CA TRP A 50 -2.10 -7.61 -10.33
C TRP A 50 -1.76 -6.27 -9.69
N PHE A 51 -2.71 -5.72 -8.94
CA PHE A 51 -2.57 -4.46 -8.22
C PHE A 51 -3.27 -4.58 -6.87
N ASP A 52 -2.77 -3.88 -5.86
CA ASP A 52 -3.34 -3.91 -4.51
C ASP A 52 -4.40 -2.82 -4.28
N CYS A 53 -4.42 -1.79 -5.11
CA CYS A 53 -5.25 -0.60 -4.95
C CYS A 53 -5.48 0.05 -6.33
N ALA A 54 -6.61 0.76 -6.50
CA ALA A 54 -6.98 1.38 -7.77
C ALA A 54 -6.02 2.52 -8.20
N GLU A 55 -5.43 3.22 -7.23
CA GLU A 55 -4.45 4.28 -7.50
C GLU A 55 -3.14 3.69 -8.06
N CYS A 56 -2.68 2.53 -7.57
CA CYS A 56 -1.51 1.87 -8.15
C CYS A 56 -1.72 1.40 -9.59
N HIS A 57 -2.96 1.18 -10.02
CA HIS A 57 -3.28 0.92 -11.43
C HIS A 57 -3.15 2.20 -12.27
N GLN A 58 -3.71 3.31 -11.78
CA GLN A 58 -3.66 4.61 -12.47
C GLN A 58 -2.24 5.17 -12.62
N GLU A 59 -1.37 4.93 -11.64
CA GLU A 59 0.04 5.35 -11.74
C GLU A 59 0.83 4.52 -12.77
N GLN A 60 0.53 3.24 -12.88
CA GLN A 60 1.26 2.33 -13.77
C GLN A 60 0.72 2.34 -15.19
N GLU A 61 -0.54 2.70 -15.39
CA GLU A 61 -1.23 2.55 -16.66
C GLU A 61 -2.03 3.79 -17.04
N SER A 62 -1.98 4.14 -18.33
CA SER A 62 -2.52 5.38 -18.87
C SER A 62 -4.03 5.37 -19.16
N HIS A 63 -4.78 4.44 -18.59
CA HIS A 63 -6.22 4.31 -18.84
C HIS A 63 -7.01 4.00 -17.56
N ALA A 64 -8.32 4.26 -17.60
CA ALA A 64 -9.20 4.06 -16.47
C ALA A 64 -9.51 2.56 -16.23
N LEU A 65 -9.58 2.17 -14.97
CA LEU A 65 -9.89 0.80 -14.57
C LEU A 65 -11.30 0.40 -15.00
N LEU A 66 -11.41 -0.68 -15.78
CA LEU A 66 -12.70 -1.24 -16.19
C LEU A 66 -13.35 -1.93 -14.97
N LYS A 67 -14.58 -1.52 -14.64
CA LYS A 67 -15.38 -2.14 -13.58
C LYS A 67 -16.10 -3.36 -14.14
N THR A 68 -15.80 -4.53 -13.60
CA THR A 68 -16.50 -5.78 -13.90
C THR A 68 -17.13 -6.34 -12.64
N ASN A 69 -18.25 -7.04 -12.79
CA ASN A 69 -18.94 -7.69 -11.66
C ASN A 69 -18.15 -8.90 -11.14
N GLU A 70 -17.51 -9.65 -12.04
CA GLU A 70 -16.58 -10.73 -11.66
C GLU A 70 -15.23 -10.13 -11.28
N MET A 71 -14.83 -10.30 -10.02
CA MET A 71 -13.53 -9.87 -9.52
C MET A 71 -12.69 -11.08 -9.12
N ILE A 72 -11.39 -11.02 -9.44
CA ILE A 72 -10.43 -12.09 -9.12
C ILE A 72 -9.43 -11.53 -8.11
N PHE A 73 -9.39 -12.17 -6.95
CA PHE A 73 -8.54 -11.81 -5.83
C PHE A 73 -7.45 -12.86 -5.60
N ALA A 74 -6.29 -12.43 -5.14
CA ALA A 74 -5.23 -13.29 -4.63
C ALA A 74 -4.96 -12.91 -3.17
N CYS A 75 -5.15 -13.86 -2.26
CA CYS A 75 -4.86 -13.62 -0.84
C CYS A 75 -3.36 -13.66 -0.57
N LYS A 76 -2.81 -12.66 0.12
CA LYS A 76 -1.37 -12.63 0.44
C LYS A 76 -0.96 -13.66 1.49
N LYS A 77 -1.89 -14.08 2.37
CA LYS A 77 -1.61 -15.10 3.40
C LYS A 77 -1.47 -16.50 2.83
N CYS A 78 -2.42 -16.93 2.00
CA CYS A 78 -2.41 -18.30 1.44
C CYS A 78 -1.90 -18.38 0.00
N LYS A 79 -1.70 -17.22 -0.67
CA LYS A 79 -1.28 -17.10 -2.08
C LYS A 79 -2.21 -17.80 -3.08
N LYS A 80 -3.43 -18.15 -2.66
CA LYS A 80 -4.44 -18.76 -3.53
C LYS A 80 -5.29 -17.67 -4.17
N CYS A 81 -5.56 -17.86 -5.46
CA CYS A 81 -6.45 -17.01 -6.23
C CYS A 81 -7.88 -17.55 -6.13
N PHE A 82 -8.84 -16.66 -5.89
CA PHE A 82 -10.26 -16.99 -5.87
C PHE A 82 -11.05 -15.94 -6.64
N ARG A 83 -12.23 -16.33 -7.14
CA ARG A 83 -13.16 -15.45 -7.84
C ARG A 83 -14.33 -15.15 -6.92
N LYS A 84 -14.81 -13.91 -6.96
CA LYS A 84 -15.93 -13.42 -6.16
C LYS A 84 -16.76 -12.47 -7.03
N ASP A 85 -18.07 -12.61 -6.96
CA ASP A 85 -19.04 -11.83 -7.73
C ASP A 85 -19.48 -10.62 -6.91
N GLY A 86 -19.24 -9.40 -7.41
CA GLY A 86 -19.52 -8.16 -6.69
C GLY A 86 -20.97 -7.66 -6.78
N THR A 87 -21.92 -8.51 -7.21
CA THR A 87 -23.33 -8.15 -7.36
C THR A 87 -24.15 -8.29 -6.08
N GLU A 88 -23.82 -9.25 -5.22
CA GLU A 88 -24.44 -9.46 -3.91
C GLU A 88 -23.33 -9.50 -2.87
N PHE A 89 -23.15 -8.40 -2.15
CA PHE A 89 -22.14 -8.31 -1.09
C PHE A 89 -22.74 -8.95 0.17
N ASP A 90 -22.40 -10.20 0.43
CA ASP A 90 -22.81 -10.95 1.64
C ASP A 90 -21.72 -10.89 2.73
N GLU A 91 -22.05 -11.13 4.00
CA GLU A 91 -21.07 -11.20 5.09
C GLU A 91 -20.04 -12.34 4.87
N SER A 92 -20.42 -13.37 4.12
CA SER A 92 -19.52 -14.45 3.68
C SER A 92 -18.43 -13.97 2.70
N ASP A 93 -18.57 -12.76 2.16
CA ASP A 93 -17.63 -12.12 1.24
C ASP A 93 -16.49 -11.41 1.95
N GLU A 94 -16.50 -11.31 3.27
CA GLU A 94 -15.45 -10.63 4.02
C GLU A 94 -14.18 -11.48 4.20
N TYR A 95 -14.29 -12.80 4.01
CA TYR A 95 -13.25 -13.78 4.32
C TYR A 95 -12.75 -14.53 3.10
N CYS A 96 -11.46 -14.86 3.12
CA CYS A 96 -10.88 -15.74 2.11
C CYS A 96 -11.33 -17.20 2.33
N PRO A 97 -11.91 -17.89 1.32
CA PRO A 97 -12.43 -19.26 1.45
C PRO A 97 -11.35 -20.32 1.73
N HIS A 98 -10.08 -19.94 1.70
CA HIS A 98 -8.96 -20.87 1.86
C HIS A 98 -8.20 -20.76 3.17
N CYS A 99 -8.30 -19.63 3.87
CA CYS A 99 -7.49 -19.37 5.07
C CYS A 99 -8.19 -18.49 6.10
N ASP A 100 -9.48 -18.20 5.90
CA ASP A 100 -10.29 -17.37 6.80
C ASP A 100 -9.71 -15.96 7.02
N ASN A 101 -8.86 -15.50 6.10
CA ASN A 101 -8.30 -14.17 6.23
C ASN A 101 -9.34 -13.11 5.88
N HIS A 102 -9.70 -12.29 6.87
CA HIS A 102 -10.52 -11.11 6.68
C HIS A 102 -9.80 -10.10 5.78
N PHE A 103 -10.40 -9.77 4.63
CA PHE A 103 -9.78 -8.87 3.65
C PHE A 103 -10.51 -7.53 3.49
N VAL A 104 -11.72 -7.40 4.05
CA VAL A 104 -12.47 -6.14 4.09
C VAL A 104 -12.12 -5.41 5.39
N ILE A 105 -10.97 -4.75 5.41
CA ILE A 105 -10.50 -3.99 6.58
C ILE A 105 -10.38 -2.51 6.28
N ASP A 106 -10.55 -1.66 7.30
CA ASP A 106 -10.36 -0.22 7.18
C ASP A 106 -9.00 0.12 6.57
N ALA A 107 -9.00 0.85 5.46
CA ALA A 107 -7.79 1.20 4.74
C ALA A 107 -6.90 2.13 5.61
N LYS A 108 -5.69 1.66 5.94
CA LYS A 108 -4.68 2.49 6.61
C LYS A 108 -3.93 3.30 5.58
N THR A 109 -4.25 4.58 5.48
CA THR A 109 -3.50 5.55 4.69
C THR A 109 -2.27 6.03 5.46
N PRO A 110 -1.14 6.31 4.79
CA PRO A 110 0.02 6.89 5.44
C PRO A 110 -0.34 8.31 5.91
N GLN A 111 -0.64 8.46 7.20
CA GLN A 111 -0.77 9.78 7.81
C GLN A 111 0.64 10.36 7.93
N ALA A 112 0.91 11.44 7.18
CA ALA A 112 2.13 12.21 7.32
C ALA A 112 2.11 12.94 8.67
N SER A 113 2.47 12.24 9.75
CA SER A 113 2.78 12.89 11.00
C SER A 113 4.07 13.68 10.79
N LEU A 114 3.94 14.99 10.55
CA LEU A 114 5.06 15.93 10.62
C LEU A 114 5.50 15.99 12.09
N GLN A 115 6.31 15.01 12.51
CA GLN A 115 7.06 15.11 13.75
C GLN A 115 8.07 16.22 13.52
N VAL A 116 7.80 17.39 14.11
CA VAL A 116 8.84 18.40 14.31
C VAL A 116 9.84 17.73 15.24
N GLU A 117 10.92 17.21 14.66
CA GLU A 117 12.12 16.85 15.42
C GLU A 117 12.59 18.13 16.08
N GLY A 118 12.19 18.33 17.33
CA GLY A 118 12.74 19.37 18.17
C GLY A 118 14.20 19.03 18.40
N ASP A 119 15.08 19.54 17.54
CA ASP A 119 16.50 19.54 17.80
C ASP A 119 16.76 20.20 19.16
N ASP A 120 17.76 19.68 19.87
CA ASP A 120 18.05 19.85 21.29
C ASP A 120 17.56 21.20 21.88
N VAL A 121 16.77 21.13 22.95
CA VAL A 121 16.24 22.31 23.69
C VAL A 121 17.36 23.25 24.17
N ARG A 122 18.61 22.76 24.24
CA ARG A 122 19.79 23.57 24.57
C ARG A 122 20.26 24.47 23.43
N MET A 123 19.98 24.13 22.17
CA MET A 123 20.45 24.86 20.99
C MET A 123 19.39 25.86 20.49
N ASP A 124 18.10 25.49 20.48
CA ASP A 124 17.04 26.34 19.95
C ASP A 124 16.11 26.91 21.04
N SER A 125 16.56 27.99 21.69
CA SER A 125 15.78 28.71 22.72
C SER A 125 14.54 29.45 22.18
N ARG A 126 14.33 29.48 20.86
CA ARG A 126 13.24 30.22 20.21
C ARG A 126 11.85 29.59 20.44
N MET A 127 11.79 28.29 20.73
CA MET A 127 10.53 27.54 20.91
C MET A 127 10.14 27.33 22.38
N LEU A 128 10.99 27.75 23.34
CA LEU A 128 10.68 27.64 24.77
C LEU A 128 9.96 28.91 25.25
N LYS A 129 8.69 28.76 25.61
CA LYS A 129 7.86 29.86 26.14
C LYS A 129 8.17 30.03 27.63
N ASP A 130 8.94 31.05 27.98
CA ASP A 130 9.21 31.39 29.39
C ASP A 130 7.99 32.10 30.00
N ASP A 131 7.36 31.45 30.98
CA ASP A 131 6.17 31.96 31.67
C ASP A 131 6.48 33.13 32.62
N ARG A 132 7.77 33.41 32.90
CA ARG A 132 8.19 34.53 33.77
C ARG A 132 8.25 35.87 33.04
N VAL A 133 8.42 35.84 31.72
CA VAL A 133 8.37 37.03 30.89
C VAL A 133 6.90 37.29 30.62
N ARG A 134 6.33 38.33 31.25
CA ARG A 134 4.99 38.84 30.89
C ARG A 134 5.00 39.07 29.38
N GLY A 135 4.36 38.17 28.63
CA GLY A 135 4.18 38.36 27.19
C GLY A 135 3.58 39.75 26.98
N ASP A 136 4.14 40.52 26.04
CA ASP A 136 3.59 41.82 25.66
C ASP A 136 2.08 41.62 25.50
N ALA A 137 1.32 42.18 26.45
CA ALA A 137 -0.13 42.15 26.42
C ALA A 137 -0.50 42.62 25.02
N GLN A 138 -1.21 41.76 24.28
CA GLN A 138 -1.54 41.97 22.88
C GLN A 138 -1.81 43.45 22.65
N ARG A 139 -0.86 44.15 22.01
CA ARG A 139 -1.03 45.56 21.67
C ARG A 139 -2.04 45.61 20.54
N SER A 140 -3.30 45.43 20.89
CA SER A 140 -4.41 45.70 20.00
C SER A 140 -4.31 47.17 19.62
N ILE A 141 -4.43 47.45 18.33
CA ILE A 141 -4.39 48.77 17.67
C ILE A 141 -5.32 49.82 18.32
N TRP A 142 -6.19 49.41 19.24
CA TRP A 142 -7.16 50.24 19.97
C TRP A 142 -6.82 50.45 21.45
N ASN A 143 -5.55 50.65 21.79
CA ASN A 143 -5.20 51.03 23.16
C ASN A 143 -5.40 52.55 23.36
N VAL A 144 -6.45 52.92 24.11
CA VAL A 144 -6.83 54.30 24.45
C VAL A 144 -5.72 55.04 25.22
N GLN A 145 -4.76 54.33 25.80
CA GLN A 145 -3.67 54.94 26.55
C GLN A 145 -2.60 55.64 25.69
N ASP A 146 -2.44 55.29 24.40
CA ASP A 146 -1.41 55.88 23.52
C ASP A 146 -1.89 57.16 22.79
N GLY A 147 -3.19 57.46 22.84
CA GLY A 147 -3.78 58.65 22.21
C GLY A 147 -3.58 59.95 23.02
N ALA A 148 -3.18 59.86 24.28
CA ALA A 148 -3.07 61.01 25.18
C ALA A 148 -1.73 61.77 25.06
N ASP A 149 -0.69 61.16 24.48
CA ASP A 149 0.66 61.75 24.42
C ASP A 149 0.93 62.54 23.13
N ARG A 150 -0.02 62.56 22.17
CA ARG A 150 0.13 63.24 20.87
C ARG A 150 -0.70 64.52 20.70
N LEU A 151 -1.35 65.00 21.77
CA LEU A 151 -2.07 66.28 21.78
C LEU A 151 -1.55 67.14 22.94
N GLY A 152 -0.31 67.60 22.79
CA GLY A 152 0.35 68.61 23.61
C GLY A 152 1.36 69.35 22.77
#